data_AF-A0A356IBQ2-F1
#
_entry.id   AF-A0A356IBQ2-F1
#
_cell.length_a   1.000
_cell.length_b   1.000
_cell.length_c   1.000
_cell.angle_alpha   90.00
_cell.angle_beta   90.00
_cell.angle_gamma   90.00
#
_symmetry.space_group_name_H-M   'P 1'
#
loop_
_entity.id
_entity.type
_entity.pdbx_description
1 polymer ?
#
loop_
_entity_poly.entity_id
_entity_poly.type
_entity_poly.pdbx_seq_one_letter_code
_entity_poly.pdbx_strand_id
1 'polypeptide(L)'
;MLNKTLLAWSLTCAIVSLALSGGRASQVPASQQPEQRQPSEVSLIIGDRIGTPPRFAVPDFLALSDDPETIAAAQTMGEVLWNDLNFEREFYMIPRDTYASIPGATSITDVSFDLWRELGTDGVVIGTVRRVGELLEVQVRLWNIRGQESVFGREYTGS
;
A
#
# COMPACT_ATOMS: atom_id res chain seq x y z
N MET A 1 24.15 39.95 -20.37
CA MET A 1 23.17 40.05 -21.48
C MET A 1 21.79 40.09 -20.84
N LEU A 2 21.08 41.20 -20.99
CA LEU A 2 19.93 41.61 -20.16
C LEU A 2 18.85 42.22 -21.08
N ASN A 3 17.67 41.62 -21.19
CA ASN A 3 16.52 42.17 -21.94
C ASN A 3 15.26 41.99 -21.06
N LYS A 4 14.55 43.02 -20.52
CA LYS A 4 13.67 44.05 -21.13
C LYS A 4 12.52 43.45 -21.97
N THR A 5 11.22 43.78 -21.91
CA THR A 5 10.35 44.70 -21.14
C THR A 5 8.89 44.47 -21.65
N LEU A 6 7.89 44.59 -20.76
CA LEU A 6 6.54 45.21 -20.89
C LEU A 6 5.61 44.93 -22.11
N LEU A 7 4.31 44.69 -21.86
CA LEU A 7 3.22 45.69 -22.00
C LEU A 7 1.83 45.10 -21.65
N ALA A 8 1.09 45.81 -20.80
CA ALA A 8 -0.33 45.60 -20.49
C ALA A 8 -1.18 46.53 -21.34
N TRP A 9 -2.30 46.07 -21.90
CA TRP A 9 -3.34 46.92 -22.50
C TRP A 9 -4.72 46.46 -22.05
N SER A 10 -5.43 47.37 -21.37
CA SER A 10 -6.87 47.34 -21.13
C SER A 10 -7.55 48.31 -22.08
N LEU A 11 -8.70 47.97 -22.67
CA LEU A 11 -9.68 48.98 -23.09
C LEU A 11 -11.10 48.42 -23.14
N THR A 12 -11.98 49.10 -22.41
CA THR A 12 -13.43 48.96 -22.32
C THR A 12 -14.11 49.50 -23.59
N CYS A 13 -15.26 48.94 -23.99
CA CYS A 13 -16.25 49.70 -24.76
C CYS A 13 -17.67 49.19 -24.50
N ALA A 14 -18.51 50.07 -23.95
CA ALA A 14 -19.95 49.88 -23.83
C ALA A 14 -20.66 50.58 -25.00
N ILE A 15 -21.66 49.95 -25.62
CA ILE A 15 -22.65 50.64 -26.47
C ILE A 15 -24.03 50.00 -26.23
N VAL A 16 -24.98 50.86 -25.83
CA VAL A 16 -26.43 50.62 -25.79
C VAL A 16 -27.04 51.20 -27.06
N SER A 17 -27.98 50.49 -27.70
CA SER A 17 -28.93 51.06 -28.66
C SER A 17 -30.25 50.29 -28.67
N LEU A 18 -31.34 51.05 -28.78
CA LEU A 18 -32.76 50.71 -28.64
C LEU A 18 -33.48 50.84 -30.01
N ALA A 19 -34.58 50.07 -30.19
CA ALA A 19 -35.77 50.32 -31.03
C ALA A 19 -35.98 49.55 -32.37
N LEU A 20 -37.00 48.68 -32.33
CA LEU A 20 -38.16 48.44 -33.24
C LEU A 20 -38.00 48.47 -34.77
N SER A 21 -38.26 47.32 -35.43
CA SER A 21 -39.39 47.08 -36.35
C SER A 21 -39.08 46.03 -37.44
N GLY A 22 -40.01 45.08 -37.61
CA GLY A 22 -40.43 44.60 -38.93
C GLY A 22 -39.59 43.54 -39.65
N GLY A 23 -40.09 42.30 -39.63
CA GLY A 23 -40.16 41.45 -40.83
C GLY A 23 -38.87 40.85 -41.37
N ARG A 24 -38.65 39.57 -41.05
CA ARG A 24 -38.49 38.44 -42.01
C ARG A 24 -38.18 37.19 -41.20
N ALA A 25 -39.01 36.16 -41.37
CA ALA A 25 -38.70 34.83 -40.89
C ALA A 25 -37.52 34.29 -41.70
N SER A 26 -36.31 34.50 -41.20
CA SER A 26 -35.14 33.73 -41.60
C SER A 26 -35.14 32.45 -40.77
N GLN A 27 -35.40 31.31 -41.39
CA GLN A 27 -35.07 30.02 -40.80
C GLN A 27 -33.56 29.96 -40.65
N VAL A 28 -33.08 30.16 -39.42
CA VAL A 28 -31.70 29.89 -39.04
C VAL A 28 -31.51 28.38 -39.09
N PRO A 29 -30.48 27.84 -39.76
CA PRO A 29 -30.13 26.44 -39.64
C PRO A 29 -29.90 26.16 -38.15
N ALA A 30 -30.60 25.18 -37.58
CA ALA A 30 -30.35 24.78 -36.21
C ALA A 30 -28.85 24.46 -36.07
N SER A 31 -28.11 25.34 -35.40
CA SER A 31 -26.75 25.06 -34.97
C SER A 31 -26.84 23.85 -34.04
N GLN A 32 -26.25 22.74 -34.44
CA GLN A 32 -26.04 21.59 -33.58
C GLN A 32 -25.20 22.08 -32.39
N GLN A 33 -25.88 22.33 -31.28
CA GLN A 33 -25.22 22.57 -30.00
C GLN A 33 -24.43 21.29 -29.68
N PRO A 34 -23.11 21.36 -29.42
CA PRO A 34 -22.37 20.17 -29.04
C PRO A 34 -23.04 19.61 -27.79
N GLU A 35 -23.54 18.37 -27.91
CA GLU A 35 -24.11 17.64 -26.78
C GLU A 35 -23.07 17.69 -25.65
N GLN A 36 -23.43 18.37 -24.56
CA GLN A 36 -22.66 18.27 -23.33
C GLN A 36 -22.77 16.81 -22.90
N ARG A 37 -21.76 16.01 -23.23
CA ARG A 37 -21.63 14.64 -22.74
C ARG A 37 -21.60 14.71 -21.21
N GLN A 38 -22.74 14.50 -20.59
CA GLN A 38 -22.80 14.15 -19.17
C GLN A 38 -21.96 12.88 -19.02
N PRO A 39 -20.87 12.90 -18.23
CA PRO A 39 -20.12 11.68 -17.97
C PRO A 39 -21.03 10.72 -17.20
N SER A 40 -21.58 9.72 -17.88
CA SER A 40 -22.43 8.69 -17.26
C SER A 40 -21.61 7.50 -16.79
N GLU A 41 -20.52 7.76 -16.07
CA GLU A 41 -19.77 6.70 -15.40
C GLU A 41 -19.21 7.20 -14.08
N VAL A 42 -19.96 6.94 -13.01
CA VAL A 42 -19.38 6.90 -11.66
C VAL A 42 -18.70 5.54 -11.55
N SER A 43 -17.39 5.50 -11.80
CA SER A 43 -16.57 4.32 -11.50
C SER A 43 -16.31 4.28 -10.00
N LEU A 44 -17.05 3.44 -9.30
CA LEU A 44 -16.77 3.10 -7.91
C LEU A 44 -15.92 1.83 -7.90
N ILE A 45 -14.60 1.99 -7.76
CA ILE A 45 -13.72 0.87 -7.42
C ILE A 45 -13.92 0.62 -5.92
N ILE A 46 -14.85 -0.26 -5.57
CA ILE A 46 -14.91 -0.83 -4.23
C ILE A 46 -13.71 -1.77 -4.15
N GLY A 47 -12.63 -1.33 -3.52
CA GLY A 47 -11.58 -2.25 -3.09
C GLY A 47 -12.23 -3.33 -2.23
N ASP A 48 -11.99 -4.60 -2.57
CA ASP A 48 -12.65 -5.79 -2.04
C ASP A 48 -12.62 -5.96 -0.50
N ARG A 49 -11.93 -5.07 0.24
CA ARG A 49 -11.60 -5.27 1.65
C ARG A 49 -11.64 -3.99 2.49
N ILE A 50 -12.51 -3.03 2.18
CA ILE A 50 -12.71 -1.89 3.10
C ILE A 50 -13.32 -2.45 4.41
N GLY A 51 -12.51 -2.51 5.46
CA GLY A 51 -12.92 -2.93 6.80
C GLY A 51 -12.64 -4.40 7.19
N THR A 52 -12.02 -5.21 6.33
CA THR A 52 -11.59 -6.56 6.72
C THR A 52 -10.16 -6.50 7.31
N PRO A 53 -9.94 -6.95 8.56
CA PRO A 53 -8.61 -7.10 9.13
C PRO A 53 -7.62 -7.79 8.18
N PRO A 54 -6.37 -7.30 8.06
CA PRO A 54 -5.39 -7.95 7.19
C PRO A 54 -5.01 -9.33 7.73
N ARG A 55 -4.74 -10.25 6.79
CA ARG A 55 -4.35 -11.64 7.11
C ARG A 55 -2.84 -11.77 7.21
N PHE A 56 -2.31 -12.01 8.40
CA PHE A 56 -0.86 -12.06 8.64
C PHE A 56 -0.36 -13.45 9.01
N ALA A 57 0.88 -13.74 8.61
CA ALA A 57 1.61 -14.91 9.05
C ALA A 57 2.93 -14.51 9.72
N VAL A 58 3.31 -15.26 10.75
CA VAL A 58 4.59 -15.11 11.45
C VAL A 58 5.22 -16.51 11.56
N PRO A 59 6.05 -16.90 10.58
CA PRO A 59 6.90 -18.09 10.67
C PRO A 59 7.88 -18.00 11.85
N ASP A 60 8.60 -19.09 12.12
CA ASP A 60 9.73 -19.04 13.04
C ASP A 60 10.78 -18.05 12.53
N PHE A 61 11.42 -17.32 13.46
CA PHE A 61 12.52 -16.45 13.07
C PHE A 61 13.74 -17.29 12.72
N LEU A 62 14.59 -16.75 11.86
CA LEU A 62 15.83 -17.38 11.43
C LEU A 62 16.89 -17.14 12.49
N ALA A 63 17.43 -18.21 13.07
CA ALA A 63 18.70 -18.14 13.79
C ALA A 63 19.84 -18.00 12.77
N LEU A 64 20.69 -16.98 12.93
CA LEU A 64 21.84 -16.76 12.05
C LEU A 64 23.10 -17.51 12.52
N SER A 65 22.95 -18.38 13.52
CA SER A 65 23.95 -19.29 14.04
C SER A 65 23.31 -20.61 14.46
N ASP A 66 24.08 -21.68 14.43
CA ASP A 66 23.62 -23.04 14.75
C ASP A 66 23.66 -23.36 16.27
N ASP A 67 23.93 -22.37 17.13
CA ASP A 67 23.97 -22.60 18.56
C ASP A 67 22.55 -22.78 19.14
N PRO A 68 22.35 -23.73 20.07
CA PRO A 68 21.02 -24.04 20.59
C PRO A 68 20.30 -22.85 21.24
N GLU A 69 21.05 -21.91 21.82
CA GLU A 69 20.50 -20.76 22.51
C GLU A 69 19.89 -19.76 21.52
N THR A 70 20.60 -19.44 20.44
CA THR A 70 20.10 -18.55 19.38
C THR A 70 18.93 -19.19 18.63
N ILE A 71 18.95 -20.51 18.41
CA ILE A 71 17.83 -21.25 17.81
C ILE A 71 16.59 -21.17 18.70
N ALA A 72 16.73 -21.45 20.00
CA ALA A 72 15.61 -21.37 20.95
C ALA A 72 15.07 -19.95 21.08
N ALA A 73 15.96 -18.94 21.07
CA ALA A 73 15.56 -17.54 21.06
C ALA A 73 14.75 -17.19 19.80
N ALA A 74 15.20 -17.60 18.62
CA ALA A 74 14.50 -17.34 17.37
C ALA A 74 13.10 -17.96 17.32
N GLN A 75 12.97 -19.21 17.77
CA GLN A 75 11.66 -19.87 17.91
C GLN A 75 10.75 -19.12 18.88
N THR A 76 11.26 -18.77 20.06
CA THR A 76 10.51 -18.03 21.09
C THR A 76 10.03 -16.68 20.57
N MET A 77 10.89 -15.92 19.88
CA MET A 77 10.54 -14.60 19.34
C MET A 77 9.43 -14.69 18.29
N GLY A 78 9.49 -15.67 17.39
CA GLY A 78 8.45 -15.90 16.39
C GLY A 78 7.11 -16.32 17.02
N GLU A 79 7.15 -17.19 18.02
CA GLU A 79 5.96 -17.66 18.75
C GLU A 79 5.30 -16.53 19.54
N VAL A 80 6.08 -15.78 20.34
CA VAL A 80 5.57 -14.65 21.13
C VAL A 80 4.97 -13.59 20.22
N LEU A 81 5.65 -13.19 19.14
CA LEU A 81 5.11 -12.19 18.21
C LEU A 81 3.81 -12.67 17.55
N TRP A 82 3.74 -13.96 17.15
CA TRP A 82 2.49 -14.51 16.62
C TRP A 82 1.36 -14.45 17.65
N ASN A 83 1.65 -14.83 18.91
CA ASN A 83 0.68 -14.85 20.01
C ASN A 83 0.18 -13.44 20.35
N ASP A 84 1.09 -12.45 20.40
CA ASP A 84 0.75 -11.06 20.70
C ASP A 84 -0.16 -10.49 19.60
N LEU A 85 0.21 -10.65 18.31
CA LEU A 85 -0.63 -10.18 17.20
C LEU A 85 -2.00 -10.88 17.16
N ASN A 86 -2.07 -12.16 17.52
CA ASN A 86 -3.31 -12.89 17.64
C ASN A 86 -4.18 -12.39 18.81
N PHE A 87 -3.55 -12.00 19.92
CA PHE A 87 -4.23 -11.45 21.09
C PHE A 87 -4.87 -10.09 20.81
N GLU A 88 -4.24 -9.23 20.01
CA GLU A 88 -4.75 -7.89 19.67
C GLU A 88 -6.07 -7.91 18.88
N ARG A 89 -6.40 -9.03 18.20
CA ARG A 89 -7.61 -9.21 17.37
C ARG A 89 -7.80 -8.17 16.25
N GLU A 90 -6.78 -7.37 15.97
CA GLU A 90 -6.73 -6.44 14.83
C GLU A 90 -6.30 -7.14 13.53
N PHE A 91 -5.75 -8.35 13.64
CA PHE A 91 -5.23 -9.14 12.53
C PHE A 91 -5.92 -10.51 12.47
N TYR A 92 -6.15 -11.01 11.26
CA TYR A 92 -6.47 -12.42 11.08
C TYR A 92 -5.18 -13.22 10.92
N MET A 93 -4.78 -13.91 11.99
CA MET A 93 -3.58 -14.73 11.94
C MET A 93 -3.81 -16.00 11.12
N ILE A 94 -2.90 -16.30 10.21
CA ILE A 94 -2.80 -17.63 9.61
C ILE A 94 -2.25 -18.57 10.69
N PRO A 95 -2.92 -19.70 10.99
CA PRO A 95 -2.42 -20.69 11.95
C PRO A 95 -1.08 -21.27 11.53
N ARG A 96 -0.17 -21.50 12.49
CA ARG A 96 1.23 -21.88 12.20
C ARG A 96 1.38 -23.22 11.49
N ASP A 97 0.47 -24.14 11.76
CA ASP A 97 0.38 -25.45 11.11
C ASP A 97 -0.05 -25.37 9.64
N THR A 98 -0.73 -24.30 9.23
CA THR A 98 -1.24 -24.11 7.85
C THR A 98 -0.12 -23.88 6.84
N TYR A 99 1.03 -23.35 7.27
CA TYR A 99 2.16 -23.01 6.40
C TYR A 99 3.42 -23.83 6.67
N ALA A 100 3.31 -24.99 7.33
CA ALA A 100 4.44 -25.89 7.57
C ALA A 100 5.11 -26.42 6.29
N SER A 101 4.41 -26.40 5.15
CA SER A 101 4.94 -26.80 3.84
C SER A 101 5.62 -25.67 3.07
N ILE A 102 5.50 -24.41 3.52
CA ILE A 102 6.22 -23.30 2.91
C ILE A 102 7.69 -23.40 3.36
N PRO A 103 8.66 -23.41 2.43
CA PRO A 103 10.06 -23.38 2.81
C PRO A 103 10.35 -22.19 3.73
N GLY A 104 11.04 -22.45 4.84
CA GLY A 104 11.51 -21.39 5.71
C GLY A 104 12.40 -20.41 4.94
N ALA A 105 12.28 -19.12 5.22
CA ALA A 105 13.15 -18.11 4.63
C ALA A 105 14.61 -18.40 4.97
N THR A 106 15.52 -18.16 4.03
CA THR A 106 16.97 -18.31 4.24
C THR A 106 17.68 -16.99 4.58
N SER A 107 16.99 -15.87 4.40
CA SER A 107 17.44 -14.53 4.81
C SER A 107 16.24 -13.63 5.11
N ILE A 108 16.48 -12.45 5.70
CA ILE A 108 15.40 -11.50 6.01
C ILE A 108 14.67 -10.94 4.77
N THR A 109 15.24 -11.13 3.59
CA THR A 109 14.68 -10.71 2.29
C THR A 109 14.23 -11.87 1.41
N ASP A 110 14.42 -13.11 1.85
CA ASP A 110 14.04 -14.30 1.10
C ASP A 110 12.58 -14.66 1.39
N VAL A 111 11.67 -14.14 0.56
CA VAL A 111 10.22 -14.33 0.75
C VAL A 111 9.68 -15.13 -0.42
N SER A 112 9.06 -16.28 -0.12
CA SER A 112 8.30 -17.07 -1.10
C SER A 112 6.94 -16.43 -1.40
N PHE A 113 6.94 -15.26 -2.05
CA PHE A 113 5.73 -14.44 -2.25
C PHE A 113 4.56 -15.20 -2.88
N ASP A 114 4.82 -16.09 -3.82
CA ASP A 114 3.78 -16.86 -4.51
C ASP A 114 3.08 -17.84 -3.56
N LEU A 115 3.83 -18.61 -2.77
CA LEU A 115 3.28 -19.55 -1.78
C LEU A 115 2.49 -18.83 -0.69
N TRP A 116 2.97 -17.69 -0.22
CA TRP A 116 2.24 -16.89 0.77
C TRP A 116 0.94 -16.31 0.20
N ARG A 117 0.94 -15.95 -1.09
CA ARG A 117 -0.25 -15.46 -1.79
C ARG A 117 -1.28 -16.56 -1.97
N GLU A 118 -0.86 -17.79 -2.23
CA GLU A 118 -1.75 -18.96 -2.32
C GLU A 118 -2.51 -19.21 -1.01
N LEU A 119 -1.91 -18.89 0.14
CA LEU A 119 -2.59 -18.94 1.45
C LEU A 119 -3.50 -17.75 1.75
N GLY A 120 -3.62 -16.80 0.81
CA GLY A 120 -4.40 -15.58 0.99
C GLY A 120 -3.80 -14.65 2.05
N THR A 121 -2.48 -14.68 2.23
CA THR A 121 -1.76 -13.85 3.18
C THR A 121 -1.61 -12.43 2.62
N ASP A 122 -1.93 -11.42 3.41
CA ASP A 122 -1.72 -10.01 3.06
C ASP A 122 -0.32 -9.54 3.45
N GLY A 123 0.19 -10.03 4.59
CA GLY A 123 1.52 -9.69 5.10
C GLY A 123 2.22 -10.84 5.82
N VAL A 124 3.52 -10.97 5.61
CA VAL A 124 4.37 -11.96 6.29
C VAL A 124 5.45 -11.25 7.07
N VAL A 125 5.59 -11.60 8.34
CA VAL A 125 6.69 -11.12 9.17
C VAL A 125 7.85 -12.11 9.05
N ILE A 126 9.02 -11.64 8.63
CA ILE A 126 10.27 -12.39 8.68
C ILE A 126 11.17 -11.73 9.71
N GLY A 127 11.70 -12.52 10.64
CA GLY A 127 12.66 -12.05 11.61
C GLY A 127 13.94 -12.87 11.62
N THR A 128 15.05 -12.25 11.98
CA THR A 128 16.33 -12.92 12.21
C THR A 128 16.80 -12.66 13.63
N VAL A 129 17.52 -13.61 14.20
CA VAL A 129 18.14 -13.50 15.52
C VAL A 129 19.60 -13.89 15.40
N ARG A 130 20.48 -13.07 15.97
CA ARG A 130 21.92 -13.38 16.09
C ARG A 130 22.46 -12.94 17.43
N ARG A 131 23.48 -13.63 17.91
CA ARG A 131 24.29 -13.19 19.04
C ARG A 131 25.37 -12.19 18.60
N VAL A 132 25.49 -11.09 19.33
CA VAL A 132 26.51 -10.06 19.17
C VAL A 132 27.15 -9.78 20.53
N GLY A 133 28.23 -10.51 20.83
CA GLY A 133 28.83 -10.51 22.17
C GLY A 133 27.87 -11.10 23.20
N GLU A 134 27.57 -10.35 24.26
CA GLU A 134 26.62 -10.73 25.31
C GLU A 134 25.15 -10.39 24.96
N LEU A 135 24.92 -9.71 23.82
CA LEU A 135 23.59 -9.27 23.41
C LEU A 135 23.02 -10.19 22.32
N LEU A 136 21.70 -10.26 22.25
CA LEU A 136 20.94 -10.72 21.10
C LEU A 136 20.53 -9.51 20.26
N GLU A 137 20.77 -9.58 18.96
CA GLU A 137 20.21 -8.69 17.97
C GLU A 137 19.05 -9.41 17.26
N VAL A 138 17.90 -8.74 17.22
CA VAL A 138 16.69 -9.22 16.54
C VAL A 138 16.31 -8.22 15.47
N GLN A 139 16.29 -8.66 14.21
CA GLN A 139 15.76 -7.87 13.10
C GLN A 139 14.40 -8.41 12.69
N VAL A 140 13.47 -7.54 12.35
CA VAL A 140 12.11 -7.90 11.92
C VAL A 140 11.73 -7.06 10.72
N ARG A 141 11.11 -7.69 9.71
CA ARG A 141 10.48 -7.03 8.57
C ARG A 141 9.08 -7.58 8.31
N LEU A 142 8.16 -6.68 7.96
CA LEU A 142 6.85 -7.02 7.43
C LEU A 142 6.85 -6.82 5.91
N TRP A 143 6.58 -7.89 5.19
CA TRP A 143 6.47 -7.92 3.74
C TRP A 143 5.02 -7.87 3.31
N ASN A 144 4.66 -6.91 2.47
CA ASN A 144 3.38 -6.89 1.78
C ASN A 144 3.43 -7.89 0.61
N ILE A 145 2.54 -8.88 0.63
CA ILE A 145 2.58 -10.00 -0.35
C ILE A 145 2.07 -9.61 -1.73
N ARG A 146 1.19 -8.60 -1.81
CA ARG A 146 0.66 -8.07 -3.07
C ARG A 146 1.66 -7.15 -3.75
N GLY A 147 2.22 -6.20 -3.01
CA GLY A 147 3.21 -5.23 -3.50
C GLY A 147 4.63 -5.79 -3.58
N GLN A 148 4.88 -6.94 -2.97
CA GLN A 148 6.20 -7.59 -2.88
C GLN A 148 7.28 -6.66 -2.29
N GLU A 149 6.89 -5.88 -1.30
CA GLU A 149 7.73 -4.83 -0.72
C GLU A 149 7.69 -4.89 0.80
N SER A 150 8.80 -4.50 1.43
CA SER A 150 8.88 -4.35 2.88
C SER A 150 8.18 -3.06 3.27
N VAL A 151 7.08 -3.16 4.01
CA VAL A 151 6.31 -1.99 4.48
C VAL A 151 6.70 -1.55 5.89
N PHE A 152 7.42 -2.40 6.63
CA PHE A 152 7.96 -2.08 7.95
C PHE A 152 9.24 -2.85 8.22
N GLY A 153 10.13 -2.26 9.01
CA GLY A 153 11.36 -2.90 9.47
C GLY A 153 11.93 -2.26 10.74
N ARG A 154 12.43 -3.11 11.64
CA ARG A 154 13.10 -2.71 12.89
C ARG A 154 14.23 -3.66 13.25
N GLU A 155 15.16 -3.14 14.03
CA GLU A 155 16.24 -3.88 14.68
C GLU A 155 16.21 -3.52 16.16
N TYR A 156 16.37 -4.54 17.00
CA TYR A 156 16.41 -4.43 18.45
C TYR A 156 17.65 -5.16 18.97
N THR A 157 18.23 -4.64 20.05
CA THR A 157 19.30 -5.31 20.79
C THR A 157 18.91 -5.43 22.26
N GLY A 158 19.18 -6.57 22.88
CA GLY A 158 18.85 -6.85 24.27
C GLY A 158 19.60 -8.05 24.83
N SER A 159 19.42 -8.34 26.12
CA SER A 159 20.04 -9.45 26.85
C SER A 159 19.00 -10.25 27.62
#